data_AF-A0A1J3J7T5-F1
#
_entry.id   AF-A0A1J3J7T5-F1
#
_cell.length_a   1.000
_cell.length_b   1.000
_cell.length_c   1.000
_cell.angle_alpha   90.00
_cell.angle_beta   90.00
_cell.angle_gamma   90.00
#
_symmetry.space_group_name_H-M   'P 1'
#
loop_
_entity.id
_entity.type
_entity.pdbx_description
1 polymer ?
#
loop_
_entity_poly.entity_id
_entity_poly.type
_entity_poly.pdbx_seq_one_letter_code
_entity_poly.pdbx_strand_id
1 'polypeptide(L)'
;MGILEELMFIVDVDERPFSFDREGGIIIYAMNHDPNEPEIFDEIEYINTDDLTVAADWPGGACFIGNAHFSFTNISDTYRLIITELRNGFFVLDFKWARGRKSIEILRVEFINLVEEMIRINVPLPNMAFYTAVAINKEFYNAAFGIWQSEVIIVTSNFHSFQVNLNIDKTGTVTRHEIVKIFYRYGFYES
;
A
#
# COMPACT_ATOMS: atom_id res chain seq x y z
N MET A 1 -23.68 -11.11 7.65
CA MET A 1 -22.67 -11.73 8.52
C MET A 1 -21.47 -10.80 8.46
N GLY A 2 -21.12 -10.13 9.55
CA GLY A 2 -19.94 -9.26 9.56
C GLY A 2 -18.70 -10.11 9.33
N ILE A 3 -17.88 -9.75 8.36
CA ILE A 3 -16.55 -10.34 8.20
C ILE A 3 -15.78 -9.86 9.43
N LEU A 4 -15.49 -10.77 10.37
CA LEU A 4 -14.55 -10.47 11.45
C LEU A 4 -13.21 -10.17 10.77
N GLU A 5 -12.55 -9.08 11.13
CA GLU A 5 -11.18 -8.83 10.66
C GLU A 5 -10.27 -9.87 11.31
N GLU A 6 -10.05 -10.99 10.61
CA GLU A 6 -9.18 -12.09 11.07
C GLU A 6 -7.70 -11.80 10.88
N LEU A 7 -7.37 -10.70 10.20
CA LEU A 7 -6.01 -10.25 9.95
C LEU A 7 -5.76 -8.90 10.61
N MET A 8 -4.58 -8.77 11.20
CA MET A 8 -4.04 -7.53 11.74
C MET A 8 -2.67 -7.29 11.12
N PHE A 9 -2.33 -6.05 10.82
CA PHE A 9 -1.06 -5.68 10.23
C PHE A 9 -0.37 -4.64 11.10
N ILE A 10 0.94 -4.77 11.22
CA ILE A 10 1.80 -3.77 11.85
C ILE A 10 2.79 -3.31 10.80
N VAL A 11 2.85 -2.00 10.58
CA VAL A 11 3.90 -1.41 9.75
C VAL A 11 5.11 -1.17 10.63
N ASP A 12 6.17 -1.89 10.33
CA ASP A 12 7.46 -1.72 10.99
C ASP A 12 8.24 -0.61 10.28
N VAL A 13 8.20 0.59 10.84
CA VAL A 13 8.85 1.80 10.31
C VAL A 13 10.00 2.22 11.22
N ASP A 14 11.05 2.82 10.66
CA ASP A 14 12.11 3.42 11.48
C ASP A 14 11.54 4.53 12.40
N GLU A 15 12.08 4.68 13.60
CA GLU A 15 11.69 5.76 14.53
C GLU A 15 11.96 7.15 13.94
N ARG A 16 12.94 7.24 13.04
CA ARG A 16 13.32 8.42 12.26
C ARG A 16 13.26 8.07 10.77
N PRO A 17 12.06 7.92 10.18
CA PRO A 17 11.90 7.42 8.81
C PRO A 17 12.66 8.25 7.75
N PHE A 18 12.87 9.54 8.02
CA PHE A 18 13.55 10.46 7.11
C PHE A 18 15.09 10.43 7.19
N SER A 19 15.68 9.65 8.12
CA SER A 19 17.12 9.41 8.12
C SER A 19 17.53 8.28 7.18
N PHE A 20 16.57 7.46 6.73
CA PHE A 20 16.81 6.34 5.80
C PHE A 20 17.83 5.33 6.34
N ASP A 21 17.85 5.14 7.67
CA ASP A 21 18.78 4.22 8.33
C ASP A 21 18.29 2.76 8.23
N ARG A 22 16.97 2.54 8.17
CA ARG A 22 16.33 1.21 8.13
C ARG A 22 15.13 1.20 7.19
N GLU A 23 15.05 0.15 6.39
CA GLU A 23 14.04 -0.02 5.34
C GLU A 23 12.64 -0.35 5.86
N GLY A 24 12.56 -1.06 6.99
CA GLY A 24 11.29 -1.45 7.60
C GLY A 24 10.65 -2.69 6.95
N GLY A 25 9.34 -2.84 7.17
CA GLY A 25 8.57 -3.98 6.69
C GLY A 25 7.11 -3.93 7.12
N ILE A 26 6.37 -4.99 6.81
CA ILE A 26 4.98 -5.18 7.25
C ILE A 26 4.86 -6.56 7.86
N ILE A 27 4.46 -6.59 9.12
CA ILE A 27 4.20 -7.82 9.85
C ILE A 27 2.71 -8.12 9.76
N ILE A 28 2.37 -9.33 9.36
CA ILE A 28 1.00 -9.83 9.23
C ILE A 28 0.73 -10.80 10.36
N TYR A 29 -0.36 -10.54 11.07
CA TYR A 29 -0.89 -11.43 12.09
C TYR A 29 -2.26 -11.96 11.68
N ALA A 30 -2.55 -13.19 12.10
CA ALA A 30 -3.88 -13.77 11.98
C ALA A 30 -4.43 -14.21 13.34
N MET A 31 -5.74 -14.11 13.51
CA MET A 31 -6.42 -14.59 14.72
C MET A 31 -6.27 -16.12 14.82
N ASN A 32 -5.78 -16.59 15.95
CA ASN A 32 -5.73 -18.01 16.26
C ASN A 32 -7.13 -18.51 16.62
N HIS A 33 -7.53 -19.62 16.00
CA HIS A 33 -8.83 -20.26 16.19
C HIS A 33 -8.73 -21.68 16.76
N ASP A 34 -7.56 -22.11 17.24
CA ASP A 34 -7.43 -23.37 17.97
C ASP A 34 -8.18 -23.24 19.31
N PRO A 35 -9.21 -24.07 19.56
CA PRO A 35 -9.98 -24.00 20.81
C PRO A 35 -9.17 -24.39 22.06
N ASN A 36 -7.96 -24.94 21.89
CA ASN A 36 -7.07 -25.33 22.99
C ASN A 36 -6.02 -24.26 23.30
N GLU A 37 -5.89 -23.23 22.47
CA GLU A 37 -4.93 -22.15 22.65
C GLU A 37 -5.65 -20.84 23.05
N PRO A 38 -4.95 -19.91 23.73
CA PRO A 38 -5.50 -18.59 23.99
C PRO A 38 -5.90 -17.88 22.68
N GLU A 39 -7.00 -17.13 22.70
CA GLU A 39 -7.40 -16.25 21.59
C GLU A 39 -6.39 -15.10 21.45
N ILE A 40 -5.37 -15.31 20.61
CA ILE A 40 -4.31 -14.34 20.31
C ILE A 40 -4.12 -14.20 18.79
N PHE A 41 -3.43 -13.14 18.40
CA PHE A 41 -2.96 -12.95 17.04
C PHE A 41 -1.57 -13.57 16.89
N ASP A 42 -1.44 -14.55 16.00
CA ASP A 42 -0.16 -15.18 15.66
C ASP A 42 0.43 -14.51 14.43
N GLU A 43 1.73 -14.25 14.45
CA GLU A 43 2.47 -13.78 13.28
C GLU A 43 2.48 -14.88 12.22
N ILE A 44 2.09 -14.53 10.99
CA ILE A 44 2.02 -15.46 9.86
C ILE A 44 2.92 -15.07 8.70
N GLU A 45 3.30 -13.80 8.57
CA GLU A 45 4.16 -13.35 7.49
C GLU A 45 4.88 -12.06 7.85
N TYR A 46 6.09 -11.90 7.31
CA TYR A 46 6.78 -10.62 7.26
C TYR A 46 7.11 -10.23 5.83
N ILE A 47 6.39 -9.23 5.30
CA ILE A 47 6.67 -8.64 3.99
C ILE A 47 7.82 -7.65 4.16
N ASN A 48 8.95 -7.94 3.52
CA ASN A 48 10.15 -7.11 3.55
C ASN A 48 10.39 -6.42 2.19
N THR A 49 11.51 -5.73 2.08
CA THR A 49 11.86 -5.00 0.85
C THR A 49 12.21 -5.88 -0.34
N ASP A 50 12.74 -7.08 -0.12
CA ASP A 50 12.99 -8.02 -1.20
C ASP A 50 11.68 -8.48 -1.84
N ASP A 51 10.61 -8.63 -1.05
CA ASP A 51 9.26 -8.96 -1.57
C ASP A 51 8.66 -7.83 -2.42
N LEU A 52 9.06 -6.57 -2.18
CA LEU A 52 8.50 -5.39 -2.85
C LEU A 52 9.29 -4.98 -4.09
N THR A 53 10.62 -5.03 -4.01
CA THR A 53 11.53 -4.50 -5.03
C THR A 53 11.59 -5.36 -6.30
N VAL A 54 10.90 -6.50 -6.32
CA VAL A 54 10.63 -7.29 -7.54
C VAL A 54 9.62 -6.65 -8.49
N ALA A 55 8.91 -5.58 -8.06
CA ALA A 55 7.97 -4.86 -8.91
C ALA A 55 8.66 -4.25 -10.14
N ALA A 56 8.04 -4.38 -11.31
CA ALA A 56 8.66 -4.06 -12.59
C ALA A 56 9.09 -2.58 -12.72
N ASP A 57 8.27 -1.66 -12.20
CA ASP A 57 8.49 -0.22 -12.29
C ASP A 57 9.22 0.36 -11.07
N TRP A 58 9.77 -0.48 -10.18
CA TRP A 58 10.59 -0.02 -9.07
C TRP A 58 11.86 0.67 -9.60
N PRO A 59 12.14 1.95 -9.26
CA PRO A 59 13.30 2.69 -9.76
C PRO A 59 14.66 2.14 -9.29
N GLY A 60 14.68 1.14 -8.41
CA GLY A 60 15.88 0.54 -7.85
C GLY A 60 16.39 1.23 -6.60
N GLY A 61 17.39 0.60 -5.97
CA GLY A 61 17.97 1.04 -4.70
C GLY A 61 17.20 0.55 -3.48
N ALA A 62 17.61 1.05 -2.31
CA ALA A 62 16.99 0.73 -1.02
C ALA A 62 15.52 1.12 -1.00
N CYS A 63 14.66 0.37 -0.31
CA CYS A 63 13.22 0.63 -0.24
C CYS A 63 12.83 1.01 1.20
N PHE A 64 12.39 2.25 1.43
CA PHE A 64 12.04 2.68 2.79
C PHE A 64 10.53 2.77 2.94
N ILE A 65 9.95 1.86 3.74
CA ILE A 65 8.51 1.78 3.97
C ILE A 65 8.09 2.92 4.90
N GLY A 66 7.03 3.63 4.52
CA GLY A 66 6.46 4.72 5.33
C GLY A 66 5.22 4.29 6.10
N ASN A 67 4.23 3.74 5.41
CA ASN A 67 2.93 3.37 5.97
C ASN A 67 2.23 2.36 5.06
N ALA A 68 1.15 1.75 5.54
CA ALA A 68 0.34 0.86 4.72
C ALA A 68 -1.14 0.89 5.13
N HIS A 69 -2.00 0.53 4.19
CA HIS A 69 -3.43 0.35 4.42
C HIS A 69 -3.95 -0.79 3.56
N PHE A 70 -4.86 -1.62 4.10
CA PHE A 70 -5.37 -2.78 3.38
C PHE A 70 -6.89 -2.77 3.24
N SER A 71 -7.37 -3.52 2.27
CA SER A 71 -8.79 -3.82 2.08
C SER A 71 -8.96 -5.28 1.65
N PHE A 72 -10.10 -5.88 2.01
CA PHE A 72 -10.49 -7.19 1.49
C PHE A 72 -11.46 -7.02 0.32
N THR A 73 -11.05 -7.54 -0.85
CA THR A 73 -11.84 -7.53 -2.08
C THR A 73 -12.71 -8.78 -2.18
N ASN A 74 -13.94 -8.71 -1.67
CA ASN A 74 -14.83 -9.86 -1.53
C ASN A 74 -15.14 -10.64 -2.84
N ILE A 75 -15.15 -9.99 -4.01
CA ILE A 75 -15.46 -10.67 -5.29
C ILE A 75 -14.28 -11.51 -5.79
N SER A 76 -13.05 -11.06 -5.56
CA SER A 76 -11.82 -11.79 -5.93
C SER A 76 -11.27 -12.65 -4.80
N ASP A 77 -11.84 -12.54 -3.60
CA ASP A 77 -11.34 -13.21 -2.39
C ASP A 77 -9.84 -12.96 -2.21
N THR A 78 -9.47 -11.68 -2.23
CA THR A 78 -8.08 -11.21 -2.26
C THR A 78 -7.94 -10.04 -1.30
N TYR A 79 -6.86 -10.01 -0.55
CA TYR A 79 -6.48 -8.86 0.25
C TYR A 79 -5.56 -7.97 -0.58
N ARG A 80 -5.82 -6.67 -0.54
CA ARG A 80 -5.01 -5.66 -1.20
C ARG A 80 -4.37 -4.78 -0.15
N LEU A 81 -3.06 -4.61 -0.25
CA LEU A 81 -2.25 -3.78 0.62
C LEU A 81 -1.64 -2.66 -0.22
N ILE A 82 -1.86 -1.42 0.18
CA ILE A 82 -1.19 -0.26 -0.40
C ILE A 82 -0.12 0.20 0.58
N ILE A 83 1.12 0.26 0.13
CA ILE A 83 2.30 0.49 0.97
C ILE A 83 3.05 1.71 0.44
N THR A 84 3.22 2.77 1.23
CA THR A 84 4.02 3.90 0.78
C THR A 84 5.51 3.59 0.86
N GLU A 85 6.24 3.93 -0.19
CA GLU A 85 7.69 4.09 -0.14
C GLU A 85 7.99 5.58 0.04
N LEU A 86 8.88 5.90 0.98
CA LEU A 86 9.01 7.27 1.48
C LEU A 86 9.39 8.29 0.40
N ARG A 87 10.04 7.93 -0.72
CA ARG A 87 10.64 8.90 -1.65
C ARG A 87 9.95 8.98 -3.00
N ASN A 88 9.40 7.89 -3.50
CA ASN A 88 9.02 7.76 -4.91
C ASN A 88 7.51 7.57 -5.11
N GLY A 89 6.83 6.83 -4.23
CA GLY A 89 5.42 6.53 -4.41
C GLY A 89 4.91 5.43 -3.49
N PHE A 90 4.27 4.41 -4.07
CA PHE A 90 3.68 3.33 -3.28
C PHE A 90 3.60 2.01 -4.06
N PHE A 91 3.62 0.91 -3.32
CA PHE A 91 3.35 -0.43 -3.83
C PHE A 91 1.87 -0.79 -3.69
N VAL A 92 1.39 -1.61 -4.63
CA VAL A 92 0.12 -2.32 -4.57
C VAL A 92 0.45 -3.80 -4.50
N LEU A 93 0.18 -4.43 -3.37
CA LEU A 93 0.43 -5.84 -3.12
C LEU A 93 -0.90 -6.57 -2.91
N ASP A 94 -1.21 -7.50 -3.81
CA ASP A 94 -2.37 -8.37 -3.70
C ASP A 94 -1.92 -9.75 -3.19
N PHE A 95 -2.61 -10.28 -2.18
CA PHE A 95 -2.31 -11.59 -1.61
C PHE A 95 -3.57 -12.35 -1.21
N LYS A 96 -3.44 -13.66 -1.04
CA LYS A 96 -4.46 -14.53 -0.46
C LYS A 96 -4.05 -15.04 0.90
N TRP A 97 -5.04 -15.15 1.76
CA TRP A 97 -4.93 -15.87 3.01
C TRP A 97 -6.24 -16.60 3.29
N ALA A 98 -6.14 -17.76 3.93
CA ALA A 98 -7.29 -18.54 4.35
C ALA A 98 -7.11 -18.94 5.80
N ARG A 99 -8.21 -18.99 6.54
CA ARG A 99 -8.24 -19.33 7.97
C ARG A 99 -7.42 -20.60 8.25
N GLY A 100 -6.53 -20.50 9.25
CA GLY A 100 -5.67 -21.59 9.70
C GLY A 100 -4.38 -21.76 8.90
N ARG A 101 -4.13 -20.94 7.87
CA ARG A 101 -2.81 -20.89 7.21
C ARG A 101 -1.82 -20.06 8.02
N LYS A 102 -0.58 -20.55 8.05
CA LYS A 102 0.57 -19.92 8.72
C LYS A 102 1.39 -19.00 7.82
N SER A 103 0.93 -18.72 6.61
CA SER A 103 1.57 -17.81 5.67
C SER A 103 0.54 -17.29 4.66
N ILE A 104 0.88 -16.21 3.98
CA ILE A 104 0.07 -15.70 2.87
C ILE A 104 0.58 -16.24 1.53
N GLU A 105 -0.19 -16.01 0.47
CA GLU A 105 0.22 -16.24 -0.91
C GLU A 105 0.22 -14.90 -1.64
N ILE A 106 1.41 -14.31 -1.86
CA ILE A 106 1.55 -13.08 -2.64
C ILE A 106 1.21 -13.42 -4.10
N LEU A 107 0.18 -12.74 -4.63
CA LEU A 107 -0.25 -12.91 -6.02
C LEU A 107 0.51 -11.98 -6.95
N ARG A 108 0.66 -10.72 -6.52
CA ARG A 108 1.18 -9.64 -7.36
C ARG A 108 1.71 -8.49 -6.52
N VAL A 109 2.77 -7.88 -7.02
CA VAL A 109 3.33 -6.63 -6.52
C VAL A 109 3.51 -5.69 -7.70
N GLU A 110 2.92 -4.50 -7.62
CA GLU A 110 3.09 -3.42 -8.59
C GLU A 110 3.61 -2.18 -7.86
N PHE A 111 4.41 -1.35 -8.54
CA PHE A 111 4.90 -0.09 -7.98
C PHE A 111 4.34 1.08 -8.79
N ILE A 112 3.80 2.08 -8.10
CA ILE A 112 3.28 3.30 -8.69
C ILE A 112 4.22 4.45 -8.36
N ASN A 113 4.98 4.88 -9.37
CA ASN A 113 5.91 6.00 -9.24
C ASN A 113 5.18 7.35 -9.29
N LEU A 114 4.89 7.92 -8.13
CA LEU A 114 4.17 9.19 -8.04
C LEU A 114 5.02 10.40 -8.45
N VAL A 115 6.35 10.28 -8.40
CA VAL A 115 7.25 11.31 -8.91
C VAL A 115 7.08 11.45 -10.42
N GLU A 116 7.09 10.34 -11.14
CA GLU A 116 6.85 10.32 -12.59
C GLU A 116 5.43 10.81 -12.95
N GLU A 117 4.43 10.39 -12.18
CA GLU A 117 3.06 10.86 -12.34
C GLU A 117 2.94 12.37 -12.23
N MET A 118 3.55 12.98 -11.21
CA MET A 118 3.52 14.43 -11.00
C MET A 118 4.24 15.19 -12.12
N ILE A 119 5.38 14.67 -12.61
CA ILE A 119 6.08 15.24 -13.77
C ILE A 119 5.14 15.24 -14.99
N ARG A 120 4.46 14.12 -15.24
CA ARG A 120 3.53 13.97 -16.37
C ARG A 120 2.40 14.99 -16.36
N ILE A 121 1.90 15.36 -15.17
CA ILE A 121 0.81 16.34 -15.00
C ILE A 121 1.28 17.76 -14.67
N ASN A 122 2.59 18.05 -14.81
CA ASN A 122 3.21 19.36 -14.54
C ASN A 122 2.96 19.87 -13.09
N VAL A 123 2.99 18.98 -12.12
CA VAL A 123 2.94 19.34 -10.69
C VAL A 123 4.37 19.47 -10.17
N PRO A 124 4.71 20.57 -9.48
CA PRO A 124 6.05 20.74 -8.91
C PRO A 124 6.42 19.61 -7.95
N LEU A 125 7.64 19.10 -8.09
CA LEU A 125 8.23 18.12 -7.16
C LEU A 125 9.03 18.86 -6.08
N PRO A 126 8.62 18.82 -4.80
CA PRO A 126 9.45 19.38 -3.74
C PRO A 126 10.59 18.43 -3.43
N ASN A 127 11.80 18.98 -3.24
CA ASN A 127 13.02 18.24 -2.91
C ASN A 127 12.99 17.53 -1.53
N MET A 128 11.87 17.58 -0.79
CA MET A 128 11.72 17.01 0.56
C MET A 128 10.29 16.50 0.85
N ALA A 129 9.54 16.13 -0.19
CA ALA A 129 8.23 15.49 0.01
C ALA A 129 8.42 13.99 0.29
N PHE A 130 7.97 13.52 1.45
CA PHE A 130 8.01 12.09 1.77
C PHE A 130 6.61 11.50 1.90
N TYR A 131 6.35 10.30 1.37
CA TYR A 131 5.02 9.67 1.39
C TYR A 131 4.76 8.96 2.73
N THR A 132 4.04 9.62 3.63
CA THR A 132 3.98 9.24 5.06
C THR A 132 2.68 8.58 5.50
N ALA A 133 1.60 8.72 4.73
CA ALA A 133 0.36 8.00 5.04
C ALA A 133 -0.42 7.67 3.79
N VAL A 134 -1.20 6.61 3.88
CA VAL A 134 -2.06 6.11 2.82
C VAL A 134 -3.37 5.60 3.39
N ALA A 135 -4.45 5.77 2.64
CA ALA A 135 -5.74 5.19 2.93
C ALA A 135 -6.44 4.79 1.63
N ILE A 136 -7.07 3.62 1.64
CA ILE A 136 -8.00 3.20 0.58
C ILE A 136 -9.34 3.81 0.97
N ASN A 137 -9.75 4.88 0.27
CA ASN A 137 -10.97 5.61 0.59
C ASN A 137 -12.22 4.90 0.05
N LYS A 138 -12.10 4.32 -1.16
CA LYS A 138 -13.20 3.60 -1.80
C LYS A 138 -12.66 2.50 -2.69
N GLU A 139 -13.32 1.36 -2.67
CA GLU A 139 -13.04 0.27 -3.59
C GLU A 139 -14.34 -0.35 -4.08
N PHE A 140 -14.45 -0.56 -5.38
CA PHE A 140 -15.61 -1.25 -5.95
C PHE A 140 -15.23 -2.03 -7.22
N TYR A 141 -15.92 -3.14 -7.44
CA TYR A 141 -15.72 -3.96 -8.63
C TYR A 141 -16.66 -3.51 -9.75
N ASN A 142 -16.08 -3.17 -10.90
CA ASN A 142 -16.81 -2.87 -12.11
C ASN A 142 -16.95 -4.14 -12.96
N ALA A 143 -18.06 -4.84 -12.80
CA ALA A 143 -18.33 -6.11 -13.49
C ALA A 143 -18.40 -5.98 -15.02
N ALA A 144 -18.71 -4.80 -15.57
CA ALA A 144 -18.77 -4.61 -17.01
C ALA A 144 -17.38 -4.69 -17.68
N PHE A 145 -16.34 -4.26 -16.96
CA PHE A 145 -14.96 -4.26 -17.45
C PHE A 145 -14.09 -5.31 -16.76
N GLY A 146 -14.59 -5.96 -15.70
CA GLY A 146 -13.86 -6.97 -14.95
C GLY A 146 -12.69 -6.41 -14.14
N ILE A 147 -12.80 -5.15 -13.68
CA ILE A 147 -11.73 -4.41 -12.99
C ILE A 147 -12.22 -3.91 -11.63
N TRP A 148 -11.31 -3.90 -10.65
CA TRP A 148 -11.43 -3.14 -9.43
C TRP A 148 -11.07 -1.68 -9.68
N GLN A 149 -11.89 -0.78 -9.18
CA GLN A 149 -11.62 0.65 -9.15
C GLN A 149 -11.38 1.04 -7.70
N SER A 150 -10.14 1.41 -7.39
CA SER A 150 -9.71 1.78 -6.04
C SER A 150 -9.31 3.25 -6.01
N GLU A 151 -9.83 3.99 -5.06
CA GLU A 151 -9.47 5.36 -4.75
C GLU A 151 -8.55 5.35 -3.53
N VAL A 152 -7.31 5.78 -3.75
CA VAL A 152 -6.27 5.82 -2.73
C VAL A 152 -5.94 7.27 -2.42
N ILE A 153 -5.96 7.63 -1.14
CA ILE A 153 -5.50 8.94 -0.65
C ILE A 153 -4.09 8.77 -0.10
N ILE A 154 -3.17 9.59 -0.59
CA ILE A 154 -1.77 9.58 -0.18
C ILE A 154 -1.40 10.94 0.38
N VAL A 155 -0.73 10.94 1.51
CA VAL A 155 -0.38 12.13 2.28
C VAL A 155 1.13 12.17 2.37
N THR A 156 1.71 13.26 1.89
CA THR A 156 3.13 13.50 2.09
C THR A 156 3.41 14.38 3.30
N SER A 157 4.63 14.31 3.84
CA SER A 157 5.20 15.38 4.66
C SER A 157 5.62 16.54 3.75
N ASN A 158 5.53 17.77 4.29
CA ASN A 158 6.01 19.00 3.65
C ASN A 158 5.41 19.34 2.26
N PHE A 159 4.35 18.64 1.82
CA PHE A 159 3.69 18.92 0.53
C PHE A 159 2.18 18.64 0.56
N HIS A 160 1.60 18.32 -0.60
CA HIS A 160 0.18 18.11 -0.83
C HIS A 160 -0.26 16.69 -0.51
N SER A 161 -1.57 16.50 -0.36
CA SER A 161 -2.14 15.15 -0.42
C SER A 161 -2.69 14.89 -1.82
N PHE A 162 -2.67 13.64 -2.25
CA PHE A 162 -3.10 13.21 -3.58
C PHE A 162 -4.23 12.21 -3.45
N GLN A 163 -5.22 12.34 -4.33
CA GLN A 163 -6.13 11.25 -4.64
C GLN A 163 -5.64 10.58 -5.91
N VAL A 164 -5.36 9.29 -5.81
CA VAL A 164 -4.90 8.45 -6.91
C VAL A 164 -5.95 7.39 -7.17
N ASN A 165 -6.44 7.33 -8.40
CA ASN A 165 -7.35 6.27 -8.81
C ASN A 165 -6.55 5.15 -9.47
N LEU A 166 -6.87 3.91 -9.11
CA LEU A 166 -6.28 2.68 -9.63
C LEU A 166 -7.36 1.84 -10.30
N ASN A 167 -7.06 1.34 -11.50
CA ASN A 167 -7.83 0.28 -12.15
C ASN A 167 -7.02 -1.01 -12.13
N ILE A 168 -7.50 -2.01 -11.41
CA ILE A 168 -6.76 -3.24 -11.15
C ILE A 168 -7.56 -4.41 -11.71
N ASP A 169 -6.94 -5.23 -12.56
CA ASP A 169 -7.63 -6.39 -13.13
C ASP A 169 -7.75 -7.54 -12.12
N LYS A 170 -8.40 -8.64 -12.54
CA LYS A 170 -8.58 -9.83 -11.70
C LYS A 170 -7.29 -10.56 -11.31
N THR A 171 -6.16 -10.23 -11.94
CA THR A 171 -4.84 -10.82 -11.65
C THR A 171 -4.05 -9.98 -10.65
N GLY A 172 -4.59 -8.83 -10.24
CA GLY A 172 -3.88 -7.85 -9.41
C GLY A 172 -3.00 -6.89 -10.21
N THR A 173 -3.02 -6.96 -11.55
CA THR A 173 -2.23 -6.04 -12.39
C THR A 173 -2.89 -4.66 -12.40
N VAL A 174 -2.13 -3.62 -12.06
CA VAL A 174 -2.58 -2.23 -12.18
C VAL A 174 -2.57 -1.84 -13.66
N THR A 175 -3.74 -1.83 -14.29
CA THR A 175 -3.90 -1.53 -15.73
C THR A 175 -3.89 -0.04 -16.03
N ARG A 176 -4.24 0.80 -15.05
CA ARG A 176 -4.21 2.26 -15.14
C ARG A 176 -4.11 2.86 -13.75
N HIS A 177 -3.35 3.94 -13.63
CA HIS A 177 -3.33 4.79 -12.46
C HIS A 177 -3.29 6.27 -12.88
N GLU A 178 -3.88 7.14 -12.06
CA GLU A 178 -3.87 8.58 -12.30
C GLU A 178 -4.08 9.37 -11.00
N ILE A 179 -3.35 10.48 -10.86
CA ILE A 179 -3.65 11.51 -9.86
C ILE A 179 -4.88 12.29 -10.34
N VAL A 180 -6.02 12.11 -9.68
CA VAL A 180 -7.29 12.78 -10.06
C VAL A 180 -7.56 14.06 -9.28
N LYS A 181 -6.94 14.21 -8.11
CA LYS A 181 -7.11 15.39 -7.26
C LYS A 181 -5.89 15.66 -6.42
N ILE A 182 -5.57 16.94 -6.26
CA ILE A 182 -4.50 17.43 -5.39
C ILE A 182 -5.14 18.29 -4.31
N PHE A 183 -4.87 17.94 -3.06
CA PHE A 183 -5.28 18.71 -1.89
C PHE A 183 -4.11 19.57 -1.45
N TYR A 184 -4.15 20.83 -1.88
CA TYR A 184 -3.12 21.81 -1.56
C TYR A 184 -3.08 22.09 -0.05
N ARG A 185 -1.90 21.90 0.54
CA ARG A 185 -1.60 22.36 1.90
C ARG A 185 -0.81 23.65 1.77
N TYR A 186 -1.37 24.74 2.27
CA TYR A 186 -0.69 26.04 2.32
C TYR A 186 0.25 26.05 3.53
N GLY A 187 1.43 25.46 3.37
CA GLY A 187 2.60 25.72 4.21
C GLY A 187 3.63 26.43 3.34
N PHE A 188 4.24 27.50 3.82
CA PHE A 188 5.31 28.18 3.08
C PHE A 188 6.41 27.15 2.78
N TYR A 189 6.69 26.92 1.50
CA TYR A 189 7.91 26.23 1.10
C TYR A 189 9.04 27.15 1.49
N GLU A 190 9.72 26.89 2.61
CA GLU A 190 10.97 27.57 2.91
C GLU A 190 11.94 27.19 1.79
N SER A 191 12.35 28.22 1.05
CA SER A 191 13.25 28.18 -0.10
C SER A 191 14.68 27.85 0.30
#